data_AF-A0A920B2D9-F1
#
_entry.id   AF-A0A920B2D9-F1
#
_cell.length_a   1.000
_cell.length_b   1.000
_cell.length_c   1.000
_cell.angle_alpha   90.00
_cell.angle_beta   90.00
_cell.angle_gamma   90.00
#
_symmetry.space_group_name_H-M   'P 1'
#
loop_
_entity.id
_entity.type
_entity.pdbx_description
1 polymer ?
#
loop_
_entity_poly.entity_id
_entity_poly.type
_entity_poly.pdbx_seq_one_letter_code
_entity_poly.pdbx_strand_id
1 'polypeptide(L)'
;MTLPENPLGLQSFDELVEWTVSYLHFKHALEVIAFTPEVARSYLDRFSAFSSRYATEMKKQDILEARLPKEMRESIEAENAHRALLRELLNG
;
A
#
# COMPACT_ATOMS: atom_id res chain seq x y z
N MET A 1 2.81 -16.45 7.50
CA MET A 1 1.40 -15.98 7.54
C MET A 1 0.77 -16.23 6.19
N THR A 2 -0.49 -16.68 6.14
CA THR A 2 -1.24 -16.83 4.87
C THR A 2 -1.75 -15.48 4.39
N LEU A 3 -1.61 -15.22 3.09
CA LEU A 3 -2.18 -14.04 2.46
C LEU A 3 -3.63 -14.31 2.07
N PRO A 4 -4.49 -13.28 2.07
CA PRO A 4 -5.80 -13.39 1.44
C PRO A 4 -5.65 -13.65 -0.05
N GLU A 5 -6.69 -14.22 -0.65
CA GLU A 5 -6.76 -14.41 -2.10
C GLU A 5 -6.52 -13.06 -2.80
N ASN A 6 -5.58 -13.05 -3.74
CA ASN A 6 -5.12 -11.83 -4.39
C ASN A 6 -4.80 -12.08 -5.86
N PRO A 7 -4.85 -11.03 -6.71
CA PRO A 7 -4.60 -11.14 -8.14
C PRO A 7 -3.18 -11.61 -8.52
N LEU A 8 -2.23 -11.61 -7.59
CA LEU A 8 -0.84 -12.02 -7.83
C LEU A 8 -0.66 -13.54 -7.66
N GLY A 9 -1.68 -14.25 -7.17
CA GLY A 9 -1.62 -15.70 -6.93
C GLY A 9 -0.70 -16.12 -5.78
N LEU A 10 -0.28 -15.16 -4.94
CA LEU A 10 0.62 -15.40 -3.80
C LEU A 10 -0.17 -15.91 -2.60
N GLN A 11 0.30 -16.98 -1.96
CA GLN A 11 -0.43 -17.64 -0.88
C GLN A 11 0.13 -17.32 0.51
N SER A 12 1.40 -16.92 0.57
CA SER A 12 2.10 -16.68 1.83
C SER A 12 2.88 -15.38 1.84
N PHE A 13 3.12 -14.86 3.05
CA PHE A 13 3.95 -13.69 3.27
C PHE A 13 5.39 -13.90 2.73
N ASP A 14 5.93 -15.11 2.88
CA ASP A 14 7.29 -15.42 2.42
C ASP A 14 7.37 -15.38 0.88
N GLU A 15 6.37 -15.95 0.18
CA GLU A 15 6.25 -15.84 -1.28
C GLU A 15 6.16 -14.38 -1.74
N LEU A 16 5.41 -13.55 -1.02
CA LEU A 16 5.31 -12.12 -1.33
C LEU A 16 6.66 -11.42 -1.15
N VAL A 17 7.40 -11.73 -0.09
CA VAL A 17 8.74 -11.16 0.13
C VAL A 17 9.69 -11.57 -1.00
N GLU A 18 9.68 -12.83 -1.41
CA GLU A 18 10.51 -13.34 -2.53
C GLU A 18 10.11 -12.72 -3.88
N TRP A 19 8.82 -12.55 -4.12
CA TRP A 19 8.30 -11.89 -5.33
C TRP A 19 8.70 -10.41 -5.41
N THR A 20 8.88 -9.76 -4.25
CA THR A 20 9.18 -8.33 -4.15
C THR A 20 10.66 -8.02 -4.40
N VAL A 21 11.08 -8.07 -5.66
CA VAL A 21 12.47 -7.76 -6.06
C VAL A 21 12.72 -6.29 -6.41
N SER A 22 11.68 -5.45 -6.49
CA SER A 22 11.79 -4.04 -6.89
C SER A 22 10.78 -3.14 -6.20
N TYR A 23 11.02 -1.82 -6.28
CA TYR A 23 10.06 -0.83 -5.79
C TYR A 23 8.71 -0.92 -6.51
N LEU A 24 8.70 -1.28 -7.80
CA LEU A 24 7.46 -1.44 -8.56
C LEU A 24 6.63 -2.60 -8.04
N HIS A 25 7.27 -3.74 -7.76
CA HIS A 25 6.62 -4.88 -7.12
C HIS A 25 6.07 -4.51 -5.75
N PHE A 26 6.88 -3.84 -4.94
CA PHE A 26 6.47 -3.38 -3.62
C PHE A 26 5.20 -2.52 -3.68
N LYS A 27 5.19 -1.50 -4.54
CA LYS A 27 4.03 -0.63 -4.73
C LYS A 27 2.82 -1.42 -5.25
N HIS A 28 3.02 -2.29 -6.23
CA HIS A 28 1.94 -3.06 -6.82
C HIS A 28 1.27 -3.99 -5.80
N ALA A 29 2.06 -4.67 -4.95
CA ALA A 29 1.55 -5.49 -3.85
C ALA A 29 0.65 -4.68 -2.92
N LEU A 30 1.08 -3.47 -2.51
CA LEU A 30 0.30 -2.56 -1.65
C LEU A 30 -1.02 -2.11 -2.29
N GLU A 31 -1.11 -2.06 -3.61
CA GLU A 31 -2.30 -1.62 -4.34
C GLU A 31 -3.32 -2.74 -4.57
N VAL A 32 -2.86 -4.00 -4.75
CA VAL A 32 -3.72 -5.10 -5.20
C VAL A 32 -3.97 -6.18 -4.14
N ILE A 33 -3.12 -6.27 -3.11
CA ILE A 33 -3.33 -7.21 -2.02
C ILE A 33 -4.15 -6.52 -0.94
N ALA A 34 -5.25 -7.16 -0.56
CA ALA A 34 -6.10 -6.72 0.54
C ALA A 34 -5.45 -7.00 1.91
N PHE A 35 -4.36 -6.30 2.23
CA PHE A 35 -3.63 -6.49 3.47
C PHE A 35 -4.51 -6.27 4.71
N THR A 36 -4.31 -7.12 5.72
CA THR A 36 -4.69 -6.76 7.10
C THR A 36 -3.65 -5.77 7.67
N PRO A 37 -4.00 -4.97 8.68
CA PRO A 37 -3.05 -4.05 9.31
C PRO A 37 -1.74 -4.72 9.75
N GLU A 38 -1.80 -5.94 10.29
CA GLU A 38 -0.65 -6.71 10.76
C GLU A 38 0.28 -7.12 9.63
N VAL A 39 -0.28 -7.60 8.52
CA VAL A 39 0.50 -8.04 7.36
C VAL A 39 1.07 -6.83 6.62
N ALA A 40 0.29 -5.76 6.47
CA ALA A 40 0.76 -4.49 5.90
C ALA A 40 1.96 -3.96 6.69
N ARG A 41 1.84 -3.87 8.02
CA ARG A 41 2.94 -3.41 8.88
C ARG A 41 4.19 -4.27 8.72
N SER A 42 4.03 -5.59 8.79
CA SER A 42 5.14 -6.54 8.60
C SER A 42 5.82 -6.38 7.25
N TYR A 43 5.04 -6.14 6.19
CA TYR A 43 5.56 -5.92 4.83
C TYR A 43 6.29 -4.58 4.70
N LEU A 44 5.72 -3.49 5.23
CA LEU A 44 6.33 -2.17 5.25
C LEU A 44 7.66 -2.16 6.02
N ASP A 45 7.71 -2.83 7.17
CA ASP A 45 8.92 -2.94 8.00
C ASP A 45 10.02 -3.75 7.29
N ARG A 46 9.63 -4.82 6.57
CA ARG A 46 10.57 -5.67 5.81
C ARG A 46 11.25 -4.90 4.68
N PHE A 47 10.55 -3.95 4.07
CA PHE A 47 11.03 -3.12 2.96
C PHE A 47 11.12 -1.63 3.35
N SER A 48 11.73 -1.33 4.50
CA SER A 48 11.78 0.02 5.08
C SER A 48 12.28 1.13 4.15
N ALA A 49 13.24 0.85 3.27
CA ALA A 49 13.72 1.79 2.27
C ALA A 49 12.63 2.14 1.22
N PHE A 50 11.87 1.14 0.78
CA PHE A 50 10.75 1.34 -0.14
C PHE A 50 9.57 1.99 0.57
N SER A 51 9.28 1.59 1.81
CA SER A 51 8.26 2.21 2.67
C SER A 51 8.51 3.71 2.85
N SER A 52 9.75 4.11 3.15
CA SER A 52 10.12 5.53 3.31
C SER A 52 9.91 6.34 2.02
N ARG A 53 10.28 5.76 0.88
CA ARG A 53 10.03 6.37 -0.43
C ARG A 53 8.52 6.49 -0.70
N TYR A 54 7.78 5.43 -0.44
CA TYR A 54 6.34 5.38 -0.68
C TYR A 54 5.58 6.38 0.20
N ALA A 55 5.93 6.52 1.48
CA ALA A 55 5.39 7.54 2.37
C ALA A 55 5.61 8.97 1.82
N THR A 56 6.79 9.23 1.23
CA THR A 56 7.09 10.51 0.59
C THR A 56 6.22 10.75 -0.65
N GLU A 57 6.03 9.72 -1.48
CA GLU A 57 5.17 9.79 -2.66
C GLU A 57 3.70 10.00 -2.27
N MET A 58 3.21 9.31 -1.24
CA MET A 58 1.85 9.49 -0.72
C MET A 58 1.62 10.91 -0.20
N LYS A 59 2.55 11.48 0.57
CA LYS A 59 2.44 12.88 1.04
C LYS A 59 2.37 13.88 -0.11
N LYS A 60 3.14 13.66 -1.19
CA LYS A 60 3.05 14.49 -2.40
C LYS A 60 1.66 14.36 -3.04
N GLN A 61 1.13 13.15 -3.10
CA GLN A 61 -0.20 12.90 -3.65
C GLN A 61 -1.30 13.55 -2.79
N ASP A 62 -1.19 13.51 -1.46
CA ASP A 62 -2.13 14.16 -0.55
C ASP A 62 -2.17 15.69 -0.76
N ILE A 63 -1.00 16.32 -0.97
CA ILE A 63 -0.92 17.76 -1.29
C ILE A 63 -1.60 18.09 -2.62
N LEU A 64 -1.47 17.21 -3.62
CA LEU A 64 -2.10 17.38 -4.93
C LEU A 64 -3.62 17.17 -4.82
N GLU A 65 -4.05 16.13 -4.13
CA GLU A 65 -5.47 15.82 -3.92
C GLU A 65 -6.19 16.87 -3.10
N ALA A 66 -5.52 17.51 -2.13
CA ALA A 66 -6.09 18.64 -1.38
C ALA A 66 -6.53 19.82 -2.28
N ARG A 67 -6.01 19.89 -3.52
CA ARG A 67 -6.41 20.90 -4.52
C ARG A 67 -7.62 20.47 -5.36
N LEU A 68 -8.03 19.21 -5.26
CA LEU A 68 -9.17 18.67 -5.99
C LEU A 68 -10.50 18.99 -5.29
N PRO A 69 -11.60 19.12 -6.06
CA PRO A 69 -12.95 19.18 -5.51
C PRO A 69 -13.23 17.99 -4.58
N LYS A 70 -14.06 18.22 -3.55
CA LYS A 70 -14.41 17.21 -2.55
C LYS A 70 -14.93 15.90 -3.18
N GLU A 71 -15.83 16.01 -4.15
CA GLU A 71 -16.42 14.84 -4.85
C GLU A 71 -15.36 13.98 -5.56
N MET A 72 -14.33 14.59 -6.13
CA MET A 72 -13.22 13.86 -6.76
C MET A 72 -12.35 13.16 -5.71
N ARG A 73 -12.11 13.80 -4.55
CA ARG A 73 -11.37 13.17 -3.45
C ARG A 73 -12.10 11.96 -2.89
N GLU A 74 -13.41 12.08 -2.67
CA GLU A 74 -14.25 10.99 -2.16
C GLU A 74 -14.31 9.81 -3.16
N SER A 75 -14.34 10.10 -4.47
CA SER A 75 -14.29 9.06 -5.51
C SER A 75 -12.95 8.31 -5.48
N ILE A 76 -11.83 9.04 -5.38
CA ILE A 76 -10.48 8.44 -5.30
C ILE A 76 -10.33 7.54 -4.06
N GLU A 77 -10.89 7.96 -2.93
CA GLU A 77 -10.82 7.20 -1.68
C GLU A 77 -11.72 5.95 -1.72
N ALA A 78 -12.90 6.05 -2.31
CA ALA A 78 -13.80 4.91 -2.51
C ALA A 78 -13.21 3.84 -3.46
N GLU A 79 -12.47 4.25 -4.48
CA GLU A 79 -11.82 3.34 -5.43
C GLU A 79 -10.61 2.59 -4.85
N ASN A 80 -10.06 3.05 -3.71
CA ASN A 80 -8.84 2.47 -3.16
C ASN A 80 -8.85 2.43 -1.62
N ALA A 81 -9.71 1.57 -1.07
CA ALA A 81 -9.84 1.37 0.39
C ALA A 81 -8.51 0.97 1.08
N HIS A 82 -7.60 0.28 0.37
CA HIS A 82 -6.28 -0.08 0.89
C HIS A 82 -5.41 1.15 1.17
N ARG A 83 -5.62 2.23 0.42
CA ARG A 83 -4.85 3.46 0.56
C ARG A 83 -5.12 4.18 1.89
N ALA A 84 -6.35 4.12 2.40
CA ALA A 84 -6.69 4.69 3.70
C ALA A 84 -5.90 3.98 4.82
N LEU A 85 -5.89 2.65 4.81
CA LEU A 85 -5.09 1.84 5.75
C LEU A 85 -3.59 2.19 5.66
N LEU A 86 -3.04 2.31 4.46
CA LEU A 86 -1.63 2.64 4.27
C LEU A 86 -1.30 4.05 4.75
N ARG A 87 -2.19 5.04 4.58
CA ARG A 87 -2.01 6.38 5.15
C ARG A 87 -1.92 6.32 6.67
N GLU A 88 -2.78 5.55 7.33
CA GLU A 88 -2.74 5.40 8.79
C GLU A 88 -1.43 4.76 9.25
N LEU A 89 -0.99 3.70 8.58
CA LEU A 89 0.24 2.98 8.94
C LEU A 89 1.52 3.77 8.67
N LEU A 90 1.54 4.66 7.67
CA LEU A 90 2.73 5.42 7.25
C LEU A 90 2.82 6.82 7.89
N ASN A 91 1.71 7.34 8.42
CA ASN A 91 1.67 8.62 9.12
C ASN A 91 1.61 8.48 10.66
N GLY A 92 1.54 7.25 11.17
CA GLY A 92 1.64 6.91 12.60
C GLY A 92 3.05 7.01 13.16
#